data_AF-A0A2D6KFT3-F1
#
_entry.id   AF-A0A2D6KFT3-F1
#
_cell.length_a   1.000
_cell.length_b   1.000
_cell.length_c   1.000
_cell.angle_alpha   90.00
_cell.angle_beta   90.00
_cell.angle_gamma   90.00
#
_symmetry.space_group_name_H-M   'P 1'
#
loop_
_entity.id
_entity.type
_entity.pdbx_description
1 polymer ?
#
loop_
_entity_poly.entity_id
_entity_poly.type
_entity_poly.pdbx_seq_one_letter_code
_entity_poly.pdbx_strand_id
1 'polypeptide(L)'
;MKTPIKFLHDCLLIKDTLVIGDLHIGYDEQFHGKAMFPGMMIDNIKEKLDGVFDYLDSNNYKVKRIVLLGDVKHVFSQITDIEWREVLSFFDFLKVRSRGAKLMIVKGNHDTILEPICRKRYIDLKEYYKIVIDGVKYCFLH
;
A
#
# COMPACT_ATOMS: atom_id res chain seq x y z
N MET A 1 17.25 22.18 5.54
CA MET A 1 17.52 21.40 4.31
C MET A 1 16.28 20.57 4.01
N LYS A 2 15.83 20.45 2.76
CA LYS A 2 14.67 19.60 2.41
C LYS A 2 15.08 18.12 2.62
N THR A 3 14.28 17.35 3.34
CA THR A 3 14.49 15.89 3.44
C THR A 3 14.45 15.28 2.03
N PRO A 4 15.47 14.52 1.61
CA PRO A 4 15.50 13.94 0.28
C PRO A 4 14.36 12.94 0.11
N ILE A 5 13.62 13.06 -0.99
CA ILE A 5 12.63 12.07 -1.44
C ILE A 5 13.34 11.16 -2.43
N LYS A 6 13.26 9.85 -2.21
CA LYS A 6 13.78 8.85 -3.16
C LYS A 6 12.62 8.14 -3.86
N PHE A 7 12.75 7.93 -5.16
CA PHE A 7 11.84 7.12 -5.94
C PHE A 7 12.42 5.70 -6.04
N LEU A 8 11.65 4.70 -5.62
CA LEU A 8 12.04 3.29 -5.58
C LEU A 8 10.95 2.49 -6.30
N HIS A 9 11.15 2.22 -7.59
CA HIS A 9 10.09 1.69 -8.46
C HIS A 9 8.81 2.56 -8.34
N ASP A 10 7.69 1.93 -8.00
CA ASP A 10 6.37 2.54 -7.85
C ASP A 10 6.16 3.14 -6.44
N CYS A 11 7.24 3.35 -5.67
CA CYS A 11 7.20 3.85 -4.29
C CYS A 11 7.99 5.15 -4.09
N LEU A 12 7.61 5.93 -3.07
CA LEU A 12 8.40 7.05 -2.55
C LEU A 12 8.94 6.72 -1.17
N LEU A 13 10.23 6.98 -0.93
CA LEU A 13 10.82 6.95 0.40
C LEU A 13 11.13 8.37 0.87
N ILE A 14 10.52 8.77 1.98
CA ILE A 14 10.78 10.03 2.68
C ILE A 14 11.31 9.69 4.08
N LYS A 15 12.64 9.76 4.25
CA LYS A 15 13.34 9.31 5.47
C LYS A 15 13.00 7.86 5.85
N ASP A 16 12.09 7.66 6.80
CA ASP A 16 11.64 6.37 7.32
C ASP A 16 10.18 6.04 6.96
N THR A 17 9.59 6.81 6.03
CA THR A 17 8.23 6.64 5.52
C THR A 17 8.26 6.15 4.09
N LEU A 18 7.76 4.95 3.84
CA LEU A 18 7.53 4.41 2.51
C LEU A 18 6.09 4.74 2.08
N VAL A 19 5.91 5.29 0.89
CA VAL A 19 4.60 5.64 0.32
C VAL A 19 4.40 4.79 -0.92
N ILE A 20 3.23 4.17 -1.02
CA ILE A 20 2.84 3.24 -2.08
C ILE A 20 1.43 3.65 -2.51
N GLY A 21 1.17 3.87 -3.80
CA GLY A 21 -0.16 4.28 -4.28
C GLY A 21 -0.70 3.34 -5.36
N ASP A 22 -1.96 3.55 -5.73
CA ASP A 22 -2.60 3.01 -6.94
C ASP A 22 -2.40 1.49 -7.16
N LEU A 23 -2.68 0.70 -6.11
CA LEU A 23 -2.46 -0.74 -6.16
C LEU A 23 -3.52 -1.49 -6.98
N HIS A 24 -4.79 -1.04 -6.90
CA HIS A 24 -5.95 -1.68 -7.52
C HIS A 24 -5.98 -3.20 -7.37
N ILE A 25 -5.83 -3.69 -6.13
CA ILE A 25 -5.92 -5.13 -5.84
C ILE A 25 -7.33 -5.64 -6.21
N GLY A 26 -7.39 -6.77 -6.92
CA GLY A 26 -8.62 -7.34 -7.46
C GLY A 26 -9.01 -6.82 -8.86
N TYR A 27 -8.17 -6.02 -9.54
CA TYR A 27 -8.45 -5.54 -10.90
C TYR A 27 -8.58 -6.67 -11.93
N ASP A 28 -7.76 -7.70 -11.81
CA ASP A 28 -7.74 -8.85 -12.72
C ASP A 28 -9.03 -9.69 -12.67
N GLU A 29 -9.81 -9.60 -11.58
CA GLU A 29 -11.14 -10.22 -11.49
C GLU A 29 -12.13 -9.72 -12.53
N GLN A 30 -11.99 -8.47 -12.99
CA GLN A 30 -12.89 -7.91 -14.01
C GLN A 30 -12.80 -8.66 -15.34
N PHE A 31 -11.74 -9.44 -15.53
CA PHE A 31 -11.50 -10.24 -16.71
C PHE A 31 -11.86 -11.72 -16.50
N HIS A 32 -12.55 -12.09 -15.41
CA HIS A 32 -13.00 -13.47 -15.19
C HIS A 32 -13.74 -14.04 -16.40
N GLY A 33 -13.21 -15.13 -16.98
CA GLY A 33 -13.65 -15.73 -18.24
C GLY A 33 -12.77 -15.43 -19.46
N LYS A 34 -11.85 -14.46 -19.37
CA LYS A 34 -10.84 -14.11 -20.40
C LYS A 34 -9.41 -14.00 -19.85
N ALA A 35 -9.23 -13.81 -18.55
CA ALA A 35 -7.93 -13.85 -17.90
C ALA A 35 -7.45 -15.30 -17.73
N MET A 36 -6.24 -15.57 -18.20
CA MET A 36 -5.65 -16.91 -18.19
C MET A 36 -5.14 -17.32 -16.80
N PHE A 37 -4.92 -16.36 -15.87
CA PHE A 37 -4.34 -16.62 -14.55
C PHE A 37 -4.80 -15.58 -13.47
N PRO A 38 -5.89 -15.84 -12.75
CA PRO A 38 -6.32 -15.02 -11.60
C PRO A 38 -5.25 -14.99 -10.49
N GLY A 39 -4.99 -13.84 -9.88
CA GLY A 39 -4.06 -13.67 -8.75
C GLY A 39 -2.62 -13.32 -9.13
N MET A 40 -2.25 -13.32 -10.42
CA MET A 40 -0.90 -12.91 -10.83
C MET A 40 -0.60 -11.45 -10.49
N MET A 41 -1.61 -10.57 -10.47
CA MET A 41 -1.39 -9.15 -10.24
C MET A 41 -0.90 -8.88 -8.82
N ILE A 42 -1.52 -9.50 -7.80
CA ILE A 42 -1.08 -9.30 -6.41
C ILE A 42 0.31 -9.87 -6.16
N ASP A 43 0.65 -11.00 -6.78
CA ASP A 43 1.97 -11.61 -6.67
C ASP A 43 3.04 -10.72 -7.34
N ASN A 44 2.76 -10.15 -8.51
CA ASN A 44 3.64 -9.18 -9.16
C ASN A 44 3.85 -7.91 -8.31
N ILE A 45 2.80 -7.41 -7.64
CA ILE A 45 2.91 -6.27 -6.72
C ILE A 45 3.84 -6.63 -5.55
N LYS A 46 3.65 -7.80 -4.95
CA LYS A 46 4.49 -8.27 -3.83
C LYS A 46 5.94 -8.47 -4.25
N GLU A 47 6.20 -9.08 -5.41
CA GLU A 47 7.55 -9.29 -5.94
C GLU A 47 8.29 -7.97 -6.16
N LYS A 48 7.62 -6.98 -6.79
CA LYS A 48 8.19 -5.62 -6.94
C LYS A 48 8.54 -5.00 -5.58
N LEU A 49 7.62 -5.09 -4.62
CA LEU A 49 7.84 -4.53 -3.29
C LEU A 49 8.90 -5.31 -2.50
N ASP A 50 9.06 -6.60 -2.73
CA ASP A 50 10.16 -7.38 -2.17
C ASP A 50 11.50 -6.82 -2.64
N GLY A 51 11.65 -6.53 -3.94
CA GLY A 51 12.83 -5.84 -4.46
C GLY A 51 13.07 -4.47 -3.80
N VAL A 52 12.01 -3.71 -3.53
CA VAL A 52 12.10 -2.44 -2.77
C VAL A 52 12.59 -2.69 -1.35
N PHE A 53 12.00 -3.65 -0.63
CA PHE A 53 12.41 -3.97 0.74
C PHE A 53 13.85 -4.51 0.83
N ASP A 54 14.27 -5.33 -0.14
CA ASP A 54 15.64 -5.85 -0.21
C ASP A 54 16.66 -4.74 -0.47
N TYR A 55 16.33 -3.80 -1.37
CA TYR A 55 17.14 -2.60 -1.55
C TYR A 55 17.24 -1.79 -0.25
N LEU A 56 16.13 -1.59 0.46
CA LEU A 56 16.10 -0.85 1.72
C LEU A 56 16.96 -1.53 2.79
N ASP A 57 16.82 -2.84 2.94
CA ASP A 57 17.57 -3.65 3.90
C ASP A 57 19.07 -3.63 3.60
N SER A 58 19.46 -3.80 2.33
CA SER A 58 20.86 -3.80 1.89
C SER A 58 21.57 -2.45 2.05
N ASN A 59 20.80 -1.36 2.17
CA ASN A 59 21.30 -0.01 2.40
C ASN A 59 20.98 0.51 3.81
N ASN A 60 20.63 -0.37 4.75
CA ASN A 60 20.36 -0.07 6.15
C ASN A 60 19.24 0.97 6.39
N TYR A 61 18.27 1.07 5.48
CA TYR A 61 17.07 1.87 5.71
C TYR A 61 16.11 1.13 6.65
N LYS A 62 15.60 1.83 7.66
CA LYS A 62 14.55 1.31 8.53
C LYS A 62 13.23 2.01 8.24
N VAL A 63 12.30 1.30 7.61
CA VAL A 63 10.92 1.75 7.44
C VAL A 63 10.21 1.71 8.80
N LYS A 64 9.68 2.85 9.25
CA LYS A 64 8.87 2.94 10.47
C LYS A 64 7.40 3.18 10.16
N ARG A 65 7.11 3.61 8.95
CA ARG A 65 5.76 3.94 8.50
C ARG A 65 5.57 3.58 7.04
N ILE A 66 4.41 3.03 6.72
CA ILE A 66 3.94 2.86 5.35
C ILE A 66 2.66 3.68 5.19
N VAL A 67 2.60 4.46 4.11
CA VAL A 67 1.39 5.17 3.69
C VAL A 67 0.91 4.52 2.40
N LEU A 68 -0.25 3.88 2.42
CA LEU A 68 -0.97 3.52 1.20
C LEU A 68 -1.75 4.75 0.74
N LEU A 69 -1.41 5.27 -0.43
CA LEU A 69 -1.93 6.52 -0.99
C LEU A 69 -3.00 6.18 -2.02
N GLY A 70 -4.19 5.86 -1.52
CA GLY A 70 -5.37 5.60 -2.33
C GLY A 70 -5.37 4.31 -3.15
N ASP A 71 -6.54 4.05 -3.70
CA ASP A 71 -6.91 2.97 -4.62
C ASP A 71 -6.25 1.63 -4.27
N VAL A 72 -6.42 1.22 -3.01
CA VAL A 72 -5.88 -0.05 -2.50
C VAL A 72 -6.59 -1.23 -3.17
N LYS A 73 -7.92 -1.19 -3.23
CA LYS A 73 -8.74 -2.20 -3.92
C LYS A 73 -9.37 -1.60 -5.19
N HIS A 74 -9.93 -2.45 -6.05
CA HIS A 74 -10.39 -2.01 -7.36
C HIS A 74 -11.92 -1.83 -7.48
N VAL A 75 -12.74 -2.74 -6.95
CA VAL A 75 -14.19 -2.78 -7.20
C VAL A 75 -14.93 -1.78 -6.33
N PHE A 76 -15.67 -0.83 -6.92
CA PHE A 76 -16.35 0.22 -6.14
C PHE A 76 -17.57 -0.25 -5.33
N SER A 77 -18.36 -1.19 -5.84
CA SER A 77 -19.72 -1.45 -5.35
C SER A 77 -19.78 -2.37 -4.13
N GLN A 78 -18.75 -3.20 -3.96
CA GLN A 78 -18.65 -4.21 -2.90
C GLN A 78 -17.18 -4.58 -2.70
N ILE A 79 -16.90 -5.39 -1.68
CA ILE A 79 -15.61 -6.08 -1.55
C ILE A 79 -15.83 -7.51 -2.04
N THR A 80 -15.10 -7.93 -3.06
CA THR A 80 -15.18 -9.31 -3.56
C THR A 80 -14.45 -10.29 -2.64
N ASP A 81 -14.72 -11.59 -2.78
CA ASP A 81 -14.01 -12.63 -2.00
C ASP A 81 -12.50 -12.63 -2.27
N ILE A 82 -12.09 -12.26 -3.48
CA ILE A 82 -10.68 -12.12 -3.84
C ILE A 82 -10.10 -10.85 -3.21
N GLU A 83 -10.75 -9.70 -3.31
CA GLU A 83 -10.29 -8.47 -2.65
C GLU A 83 -10.17 -8.68 -1.13
N TRP A 84 -11.13 -9.37 -0.51
CA TRP A 84 -11.04 -9.77 0.90
C TRP A 84 -9.76 -10.54 1.20
N ARG A 85 -9.47 -11.57 0.41
CA ARG A 85 -8.31 -12.44 0.61
C ARG A 85 -7.00 -11.70 0.32
N GLU A 86 -6.93 -11.01 -0.81
CA GLU A 86 -5.70 -10.44 -1.35
C GLU A 86 -5.29 -9.16 -0.65
N VAL A 87 -6.22 -8.26 -0.33
CA VAL A 87 -5.91 -7.05 0.44
C VAL A 87 -5.45 -7.41 1.85
N LEU A 88 -6.08 -8.41 2.49
CA LEU A 88 -5.63 -8.90 3.80
C LEU A 88 -4.23 -9.54 3.71
N SER A 89 -4.01 -10.38 2.69
CA SER A 89 -2.69 -10.98 2.42
C SER A 89 -1.63 -9.92 2.18
N PHE A 90 -1.98 -8.84 1.48
CA PHE A 90 -1.10 -7.71 1.22
C PHE A 90 -0.74 -6.94 2.49
N PHE A 91 -1.72 -6.67 3.36
CA PHE A 91 -1.44 -6.03 4.65
C PHE A 91 -0.52 -6.87 5.54
N ASP A 92 -0.72 -8.19 5.56
CA ASP A 92 0.12 -9.11 6.29
C ASP A 92 1.54 -9.18 5.70
N PHE A 93 1.68 -9.19 4.37
CA PHE A 93 2.95 -9.07 3.66
C PHE A 93 3.71 -7.79 4.07
N LEU A 94 3.07 -6.63 3.98
CA LEU A 94 3.69 -5.35 4.36
C LEU A 94 4.13 -5.35 5.82
N LYS A 95 3.30 -5.89 6.73
CA LYS A 95 3.62 -5.99 8.15
C LYS A 95 4.88 -6.83 8.38
N VAL A 96 5.01 -7.97 7.71
CA VAL A 96 6.18 -8.85 7.83
C VAL A 96 7.43 -8.18 7.25
N ARG A 97 7.38 -7.71 6.00
CA ARG A 97 8.55 -7.16 5.30
C ARG A 97 9.07 -5.87 5.92
N SER A 98 8.17 -5.04 6.44
CA SER A 98 8.54 -3.81 7.14
C SER A 98 8.90 -3.99 8.62
N ARG A 99 8.94 -5.24 9.12
CA ARG A 99 9.19 -5.56 10.54
C ARG A 99 8.22 -4.84 11.49
N GLY A 100 6.94 -4.76 11.10
CA GLY A 100 5.88 -4.15 11.90
C GLY A 100 5.79 -2.63 11.83
N ALA A 101 6.18 -2.01 10.71
CA ALA A 101 6.00 -0.58 10.51
C ALA A 101 4.52 -0.17 10.65
N LYS A 102 4.26 1.06 11.09
CA LYS A 102 2.90 1.58 11.20
C LYS A 102 2.30 1.77 9.81
N LEU A 103 1.24 1.05 9.50
CA LEU A 103 0.47 1.20 8.27
C LEU A 103 -0.62 2.27 8.45
N MET A 104 -0.70 3.19 7.49
CA MET A 104 -1.74 4.21 7.38
C MET A 104 -2.28 4.17 5.95
N ILE A 105 -3.60 4.30 5.78
CA ILE A 105 -4.22 4.33 4.46
C ILE A 105 -4.90 5.68 4.27
N VAL A 106 -4.59 6.32 3.16
CA VAL A 106 -5.34 7.45 2.62
C VAL A 106 -6.33 6.88 1.63
N LYS A 107 -7.61 7.22 1.78
CA LYS A 107 -8.72 6.67 0.98
C LYS A 107 -8.63 7.22 -0.45
N GLY A 108 -8.63 6.33 -1.45
CA GLY A 108 -8.82 6.71 -2.84
C GLY A 108 -10.27 6.61 -3.29
N ASN A 109 -10.55 6.98 -4.55
CA ASN A 109 -11.91 6.92 -5.08
C ASN A 109 -12.41 5.49 -5.26
N HIS A 110 -11.52 4.51 -5.49
CA HIS A 110 -11.88 3.09 -5.55
C HIS A 110 -12.09 2.46 -4.16
N ASP A 111 -11.64 3.10 -3.08
CA ASP A 111 -11.70 2.57 -1.72
C ASP A 111 -13.03 2.85 -1.00
N THR A 112 -14.12 3.09 -1.75
CA THR A 112 -15.48 3.38 -1.26
C THR A 112 -15.91 2.53 -0.06
N ILE A 113 -15.57 1.24 -0.09
CA ILE A 113 -15.89 0.23 0.93
C ILE A 113 -14.59 -0.53 1.30
N LEU A 114 -13.64 0.12 1.95
CA LEU A 114 -12.37 -0.51 2.39
C LEU A 114 -12.32 -0.70 3.93
N GLU A 115 -13.10 0.09 4.66
CA GLU A 115 -13.17 0.11 6.12
C GLU A 115 -13.38 -1.28 6.74
N PRO A 116 -14.24 -2.17 6.18
CA PRO A 116 -14.42 -3.52 6.72
C PRO A 116 -13.13 -4.36 6.73
N ILE A 117 -12.29 -4.25 5.68
CA ILE A 117 -11.00 -4.92 5.60
C ILE A 117 -10.02 -4.30 6.61
N CYS A 118 -9.92 -2.96 6.63
CA CYS A 118 -9.03 -2.24 7.56
C CYS A 118 -9.28 -2.63 9.02
N ARG A 119 -10.56 -2.79 9.41
CA ARG A 119 -10.94 -3.21 10.78
C ARG A 119 -10.40 -4.58 11.17
N LYS A 120 -10.21 -5.52 10.23
CA LYS A 120 -9.67 -6.86 10.51
C LYS A 120 -8.19 -6.83 10.93
N ARG A 121 -7.49 -5.71 10.72
CA ARG A 121 -6.08 -5.51 11.08
C ARG A 121 -5.85 -4.24 11.91
N TYR A 122 -6.91 -3.60 12.39
CA TYR A 122 -6.86 -2.36 13.17
C TYR A 122 -6.08 -1.24 12.46
N ILE A 123 -6.31 -1.09 11.15
CA ILE A 123 -5.65 -0.07 10.32
C ILE A 123 -6.54 1.17 10.24
N ASP A 124 -5.93 2.34 10.42
CA ASP A 124 -6.58 3.63 10.23
C ASP A 124 -6.76 3.93 8.73
N LEU A 125 -7.99 4.27 8.32
CA LEU A 125 -8.33 4.84 7.01
C LEU A 125 -8.66 6.32 7.18
N LYS A 126 -8.11 7.19 6.32
CA LYS A 126 -8.27 8.65 6.41
C LYS A 126 -8.47 9.28 5.05
N GLU A 127 -9.17 10.41 4.99
CA GLU A 127 -9.28 11.23 3.78
C GLU A 127 -7.94 11.88 3.41
N TYR A 128 -7.13 12.23 4.41
CA TYR A 128 -5.77 12.74 4.22
C TYR A 128 -4.89 12.37 5.41
N TYR A 129 -3.58 12.43 5.22
CA TYR A 129 -2.62 12.16 6.28
C TYR A 129 -1.49 13.19 6.30
N LYS A 130 -1.35 13.90 7.42
CA LYS A 130 -0.32 14.92 7.62
C LYS A 130 0.74 14.42 8.59
N ILE A 131 2.01 14.61 8.24
CA ILE A 131 3.15 14.30 9.11
C ILE A 131 4.22 15.38 9.03
N VAL A 132 5.07 15.43 10.06
CA VAL A 132 6.27 16.26 10.07
C VAL A 132 7.48 15.34 10.05
N ILE A 133 8.36 15.53 9.07
CA ILE A 133 9.65 14.82 8.95
C ILE A 133 10.73 15.89 8.90
N ASP A 134 11.67 15.86 9.85
CA ASP A 134 12.79 16.82 9.96
C ASP A 134 12.36 18.29 9.88
N GLY A 135 11.24 18.62 10.50
CA GLY A 135 10.67 19.98 10.52
C GLY A 135 9.89 20.36 9.25
N VAL A 136 9.88 19.52 8.21
CA VAL A 136 9.10 19.73 6.99
C VAL A 136 7.73 19.05 7.12
N LYS A 137 6.66 19.79 6.80
CA LYS A 137 5.28 19.27 6.79
C LYS A 137 4.97 18.62 5.45
N TYR A 138 4.50 17.37 5.50
CA TYR A 138 3.99 16.62 4.36
C TYR A 138 2.50 16.39 4.54
N CYS A 139 1.74 16.50 3.44
CA CYS A 139 0.33 16.17 3.39
C CYS A 139 0.12 15.15 2.26
N PHE A 140 -0.37 13.98 2.63
CA PHE A 140 -0.74 12.92 1.71
C PHE A 140 -2.25 12.97 1.48
N LEU A 141 -2.64 13.03 0.22
CA LEU A 141 -4.00 13.01 -0.31
C LEU A 141 -3.91 12.22 -1.63
N HIS A 142 -4.91 11.39 -1.91
CA HIS A 142 -5.08 10.73 -3.20
C HIS A 142 -5.75 11.70 -4.18
#